data_AF-Q9FR45-F1
#
_entry.id   AF-Q9FR45-F1
#
_cell.length_a   1.000
_cell.length_b   1.000
_cell.length_c   1.000
_cell.angle_alpha   90.00
_cell.angle_beta   90.00
_cell.angle_gamma   90.00
#
_symmetry.space_group_name_H-M   'P 1'
#
loop_
_entity.id
_entity.type
_entity.pdbx_description
1 polymer ?
#
loop_
_entity_poly.entity_id
_entity_poly.type
_entity_poly.pdbx_seq_one_letter_code
_entity_poly.pdbx_strand_id
1 'polypeptide(L)'
;LDAMGMNMVSKGVQNVLDFLQSDFPDMDVIGISGNFCSDKKPAAVNWIEGRGKSVVCEAIIKGDVVKKVLKTNVNALVELNMLKNPTGSAMAGALGGFNAHASNIVTAIYIATGQ
;
A
#
# COMPACT_ATOMS: atom_id res chain seq x y z
N LEU A 1 -16.93 12.80 8.97
CA LEU A 1 -16.56 11.41 9.36
C LEU A 1 -16.19 10.70 8.07
N ASP A 2 -14.89 10.61 7.77
CA ASP A 2 -14.41 9.95 6.55
C ASP A 2 -14.19 8.47 6.85
N ALA A 3 -14.95 7.59 6.19
CA ALA A 3 -14.86 6.15 6.37
C ALA A 3 -13.77 5.55 5.47
N MET A 4 -13.13 4.46 5.92
CA MET A 4 -12.23 3.66 5.07
C MET A 4 -12.96 3.04 3.87
N GLY A 5 -14.26 2.79 4.00
CA GLY A 5 -15.17 2.61 2.86
C GLY A 5 -15.49 1.17 2.47
N MET A 6 -14.89 0.14 3.08
CA MET A 6 -15.11 -1.27 2.68
C MET A 6 -16.58 -1.67 2.62
N ASN A 7 -17.35 -1.45 3.69
CA ASN A 7 -18.77 -1.83 3.73
C ASN A 7 -19.61 -1.03 2.73
N MET A 8 -19.26 0.25 2.51
CA MET A 8 -19.93 1.11 1.53
C MET A 8 -19.71 0.57 0.11
N VAL A 9 -18.47 0.22 -0.23
CA VAL A 9 -18.10 -0.32 -1.54
C VAL A 9 -18.76 -1.68 -1.75
N SER A 10 -18.73 -2.59 -0.77
CA SER A 10 -19.39 -3.90 -0.88
C SER A 10 -20.88 -3.78 -1.15
N LYS A 11 -21.57 -2.85 -0.48
CA LYS A 11 -22.99 -2.60 -0.70
C LYS A 11 -23.25 -2.03 -2.10
N GLY A 12 -22.39 -1.12 -2.58
CA GLY A 12 -22.46 -0.59 -3.94
C GLY A 12 -22.28 -1.68 -4.99
N VAL A 13 -21.30 -2.57 -4.81
CA VAL A 13 -21.04 -3.69 -5.73
C VAL A 13 -22.22 -4.65 -5.76
N GLN A 14 -22.83 -4.99 -4.62
CA GLN A 14 -24.02 -5.85 -4.60
C GLN A 14 -25.14 -5.28 -5.47
N ASN A 15 -25.47 -3.99 -5.30
CA ASN A 15 -26.53 -3.35 -6.10
C ASN A 15 -26.21 -3.36 -7.61
N VAL A 16 -24.93 -3.23 -7.99
CA VAL A 16 -24.51 -3.30 -9.39
C VAL A 16 -24.62 -4.72 -9.93
N LEU A 17 -24.26 -5.74 -9.14
CA LEU A 17 -24.39 -7.14 -9.54
C LEU A 17 -25.87 -7.52 -9.73
N ASP A 18 -26.75 -7.09 -8.82
CA ASP A 18 -28.20 -7.31 -8.93
C ASP A 18 -28.76 -6.66 -10.21
N PHE A 19 -28.29 -5.47 -10.56
CA PHE A 19 -28.63 -4.80 -11.81
C PHE A 19 -28.10 -5.56 -13.04
N LEU A 20 -26.85 -6.02 -13.03
CA LEU A 20 -26.29 -6.77 -14.16
C LEU A 20 -26.99 -8.10 -14.40
N GLN A 21 -27.50 -8.76 -13.35
CA GLN A 21 -28.28 -9.99 -13.50
C GLN A 21 -29.62 -9.79 -14.23
N SER A 22 -30.18 -8.57 -14.28
CA SER A 22 -31.36 -8.33 -15.11
C SER A 22 -31.06 -8.35 -16.60
N ASP A 23 -29.85 -7.91 -16.98
CA ASP A 23 -29.40 -7.85 -18.38
C ASP A 23 -28.75 -9.16 -18.83
N PHE A 24 -28.12 -9.88 -17.90
CA PHE A 24 -27.42 -11.16 -18.10
C PHE A 24 -27.98 -12.23 -17.15
N PRO A 25 -29.17 -12.80 -17.45
CA PRO A 25 -29.85 -13.73 -16.55
C PRO A 25 -29.14 -15.09 -16.39
N ASP A 26 -28.18 -15.40 -17.25
CA ASP A 26 -27.30 -16.57 -17.17
C ASP A 26 -26.03 -16.32 -16.33
N MET A 27 -25.82 -15.09 -15.83
CA MET A 27 -24.69 -14.74 -14.98
C MET A 27 -24.86 -15.29 -13.55
N ASP A 28 -23.91 -16.12 -13.12
CA ASP A 28 -23.83 -16.61 -11.74
C ASP A 28 -22.83 -15.81 -10.89
N VAL A 29 -23.27 -15.33 -9.73
CA VAL A 29 -22.45 -14.55 -8.79
C VAL A 29 -21.91 -15.48 -7.70
N ILE A 30 -20.69 -15.94 -7.89
CA ILE A 30 -20.01 -16.84 -6.93
C ILE A 30 -19.63 -16.11 -5.63
N GLY A 31 -19.37 -14.81 -5.70
CA GLY A 31 -19.11 -13.99 -4.52
C GLY A 31 -18.73 -12.55 -4.85
N ILE A 32 -18.96 -11.65 -3.89
CA ILE A 32 -18.70 -10.21 -4.05
C ILE A 32 -17.20 -9.90 -4.15
N SER A 33 -16.34 -10.74 -3.56
CA SER A 33 -14.88 -10.54 -3.55
C SER A 33 -14.13 -11.75 -4.10
N GLY A 34 -13.74 -11.68 -5.36
CA GLY A 34 -12.86 -12.66 -6.02
C GLY A 34 -11.36 -12.46 -5.78
N ASN A 35 -10.97 -11.82 -4.66
CA ASN A 35 -9.59 -11.44 -4.32
C ASN A 35 -8.87 -10.48 -5.29
N PHE A 36 -9.54 -10.01 -6.35
CA PHE A 36 -9.04 -8.96 -7.24
C PHE A 36 -9.05 -7.55 -6.60
N CYS A 37 -9.58 -7.42 -5.37
CA CYS A 37 -9.66 -6.15 -4.67
C CYS A 37 -8.31 -5.52 -4.28
N SER A 38 -7.20 -6.21 -3.97
CA SER A 38 -7.08 -7.36 -3.07
C SER A 38 -7.03 -6.88 -1.60
N ASP A 39 -7.92 -7.35 -0.73
CA ASP A 39 -7.96 -6.91 0.67
C ASP A 39 -7.13 -7.81 1.57
N LYS A 40 -6.14 -7.22 2.28
CA LYS A 40 -5.26 -7.86 3.26
C LYS A 40 -4.34 -8.97 2.71
N LYS A 41 -4.13 -9.03 1.40
CA LYS A 41 -3.15 -9.91 0.75
C LYS A 41 -2.16 -9.07 -0.06
N PRO A 42 -0.88 -9.47 -0.16
CA PRO A 42 0.06 -8.83 -1.08
C PRO A 42 -0.40 -9.09 -2.52
N ALA A 43 -0.54 -8.04 -3.34
CA ALA A 43 -1.02 -8.15 -4.72
C ALA A 43 -0.42 -7.06 -5.62
N ALA A 44 0.01 -7.46 -6.82
CA ALA A 44 0.57 -6.55 -7.82
C ALA A 44 -0.40 -5.43 -8.22
N VAL A 45 -1.69 -5.77 -8.35
CA VAL A 45 -2.75 -4.80 -8.70
C VAL A 45 -2.82 -3.65 -7.71
N ASN A 46 -2.70 -3.90 -6.40
CA ASN A 46 -2.69 -2.85 -5.38
C ASN A 46 -1.46 -1.94 -5.48
N TRP A 47 -0.33 -2.46 -5.97
CA TRP A 47 0.91 -1.70 -6.14
C TRP A 47 0.87 -0.81 -7.39
N ILE A 48 0.30 -1.31 -8.48
CA ILE A 48 0.28 -0.63 -9.79
C ILE A 48 -0.89 0.35 -9.86
N GLU A 49 -2.11 -0.12 -9.57
CA GLU A 49 -3.35 0.68 -9.71
C GLU A 49 -3.66 1.49 -8.45
N GLY A 50 -2.98 1.18 -7.34
CA GLY A 50 -3.26 1.76 -6.03
C GLY A 50 -4.53 1.20 -5.38
N ARG A 51 -4.67 1.44 -4.07
CA ARG A 51 -5.87 1.09 -3.30
C ARG A 51 -6.02 2.02 -2.09
N GLY A 52 -7.20 2.62 -1.92
CA GLY A 52 -7.44 3.59 -0.85
C GLY A 52 -6.80 4.94 -1.18
N LYS A 53 -5.67 5.27 -0.53
CA LYS A 53 -4.98 6.55 -0.72
C LYS A 53 -3.54 6.31 -1.21
N SER A 54 -3.22 6.84 -2.39
CA SER A 54 -1.85 6.89 -2.93
C SER A 54 -1.22 8.23 -2.56
N VAL A 55 -0.08 8.20 -1.87
CA VAL A 55 0.56 9.39 -1.27
C VAL A 55 2.07 9.38 -1.52
N VAL A 56 2.66 10.56 -1.70
CA VAL A 56 4.11 10.79 -1.80
C VAL A 56 4.54 11.88 -0.81
N CYS A 57 5.75 11.76 -0.25
CA CYS A 57 6.32 12.72 0.70
C CYS A 57 7.82 12.88 0.44
N GLU A 58 8.33 14.11 0.57
CA GLU A 58 9.75 14.44 0.40
C GLU A 58 10.24 15.45 1.45
N ALA A 59 11.55 15.43 1.74
CA ALA A 59 12.20 16.39 2.62
C ALA A 59 13.69 16.54 2.28
N ILE A 60 14.24 17.74 2.47
CA ILE A 60 15.69 18.01 2.32
C ILE A 60 16.34 18.09 3.69
N ILE A 61 17.30 17.20 3.96
CA ILE A 61 18.09 17.20 5.21
C ILE A 61 19.49 17.73 4.93
N LYS A 62 19.89 18.81 5.61
CA LYS A 62 21.22 19.41 5.47
C LYS A 62 22.31 18.44 5.95
N GLY A 63 23.47 18.43 5.27
CA GLY A 63 24.59 17.52 5.58
C GLY A 63 25.07 17.60 7.05
N ASP A 64 25.09 18.80 7.62
CA ASP A 64 25.45 19.00 9.03
C ASP A 64 24.46 18.33 9.99
N VAL A 65 23.17 18.34 9.64
CA VAL A 65 22.12 17.65 10.41
C VAL A 65 22.27 16.14 10.28
N VAL A 66 22.57 15.63 9.09
CA VAL A 66 22.86 14.19 8.88
C VAL A 66 24.03 13.75 9.77
N LYS A 67 25.13 14.50 9.78
CA LYS A 67 26.30 14.20 10.59
C LYS A 67 26.02 14.32 12.10
N LYS A 68 25.37 15.41 12.52
CA LYS A 68 25.13 15.70 13.93
C LYS A 68 24.03 14.86 14.55
N VAL A 69 22.95 14.56 13.83
CA VAL A 69 21.76 13.88 14.38
C VAL A 69 21.75 12.41 13.99
N LEU A 70 21.88 12.10 12.69
CA LEU A 70 21.83 10.72 12.18
C LEU A 70 23.16 9.97 12.34
N LYS A 71 24.23 10.67 12.77
CA LYS A 71 25.55 10.10 13.07
C LYS A 71 26.18 9.34 11.90
N THR A 72 25.90 9.81 10.68
CA THR A 72 26.41 9.24 9.43
C THR A 72 26.73 10.35 8.43
N ASN A 73 27.06 10.01 7.19
CA ASN A 73 27.25 10.98 6.11
C ASN A 73 26.25 10.70 4.96
N VAL A 74 26.08 11.70 4.09
CA VAL A 74 25.09 11.65 2.99
C VAL A 74 25.40 10.51 2.03
N ASN A 75 26.66 10.33 1.63
CA ASN A 75 27.07 9.30 0.67
C ASN A 75 26.74 7.89 1.18
N ALA A 76 27.05 7.62 2.46
CA ALA A 76 26.76 6.33 3.08
C ALA A 76 25.24 6.04 3.15
N LEU A 77 24.41 7.05 3.42
CA LEU A 77 22.95 6.89 3.41
C LEU A 77 22.40 6.59 2.01
N VAL A 78 22.89 7.30 1.00
CA VAL A 78 22.48 7.08 -0.40
C VAL A 78 22.90 5.70 -0.87
N GLU A 79 24.15 5.31 -0.60
CA GLU A 79 24.68 3.99 -0.95
C GLU A 79 23.89 2.87 -0.26
N LEU A 80 23.68 2.97 1.05
CA LEU A 80 22.87 2.00 1.80
C LEU A 80 21.46 1.91 1.23
N ASN A 81 20.83 3.04 0.90
CA ASN A 81 19.49 3.03 0.30
C ASN A 81 19.50 2.28 -1.03
N MET A 82 20.43 2.57 -1.94
CA MET A 82 20.51 1.94 -3.27
C MET A 82 20.80 0.44 -3.22
N LEU A 83 21.65 0.01 -2.28
CA LEU A 83 21.95 -1.42 -2.12
C LEU A 83 20.81 -2.16 -1.42
N LYS A 84 20.23 -1.58 -0.37
CA LYS A 84 19.28 -2.29 0.49
C LYS A 84 17.84 -2.25 -0.04
N ASN A 85 17.34 -1.07 -0.42
CA ASN A 85 15.90 -0.86 -0.66
C ASN A 85 15.45 -1.22 -2.07
N PRO A 86 16.14 -0.84 -3.17
CA PRO A 86 15.79 -1.30 -4.50
C PRO A 86 16.50 -2.58 -4.87
N THR A 87 17.84 -2.61 -4.81
CA THR A 87 18.61 -3.78 -5.28
C THR A 87 18.34 -5.01 -4.42
N GLY A 88 18.49 -4.90 -3.09
CA GLY A 88 18.23 -5.99 -2.16
C GLY A 88 16.80 -6.52 -2.25
N SER A 89 15.80 -5.63 -2.26
CA SER A 89 14.39 -6.03 -2.39
C SER A 89 14.08 -6.67 -3.75
N ALA A 90 14.68 -6.19 -4.84
CA ALA A 90 14.54 -6.81 -6.16
C ALA A 90 15.13 -8.22 -6.17
N MET A 91 16.32 -8.41 -5.61
CA MET A 91 16.95 -9.73 -5.47
C MET A 91 16.12 -10.69 -4.61
N ALA A 92 15.41 -10.17 -3.60
CA ALA A 92 14.52 -10.95 -2.74
C ALA A 92 13.14 -11.25 -3.38
N GLY A 93 12.84 -10.73 -4.57
CA GLY A 93 11.53 -10.88 -5.20
C GLY A 93 10.40 -10.14 -4.47
N ALA A 94 10.73 -9.05 -3.75
CA ALA A 94 9.73 -8.30 -3.00
C ALA A 94 8.77 -7.56 -3.93
N LEU A 95 7.48 -7.55 -3.56
CA LEU A 95 6.42 -6.84 -4.28
C LEU A 95 5.97 -5.62 -3.47
N GLY A 96 6.29 -4.41 -3.95
CA GLY A 96 6.03 -3.14 -3.25
C GLY A 96 6.87 -2.89 -1.99
N GLY A 97 7.64 -3.87 -1.52
CA GLY A 97 8.48 -3.82 -0.31
C GLY A 97 9.84 -3.11 -0.48
N PHE A 98 9.89 -2.00 -1.23
CA PHE A 98 11.14 -1.29 -1.59
C PHE A 98 11.50 -0.23 -0.53
N ASN A 99 11.53 -0.63 0.75
CA ASN A 99 11.70 0.28 1.88
C ASN A 99 12.46 -0.39 3.05
N ALA A 100 12.73 0.37 4.12
CA ALA A 100 13.42 -0.14 5.29
C ALA A 100 12.50 -0.88 6.27
N HIS A 101 11.44 -0.22 6.73
CA HIS A 101 10.52 -0.74 7.76
C HIS A 101 9.22 0.08 7.79
N ALA A 102 8.64 0.39 6.62
CA ALA A 102 7.41 1.19 6.53
C ALA A 102 6.25 0.57 7.32
N SER A 103 6.17 -0.77 7.34
CA SER A 103 5.15 -1.52 8.10
C SER A 103 5.17 -1.23 9.60
N ASN A 104 6.33 -0.93 10.19
CA ASN A 104 6.43 -0.65 11.62
C ASN A 104 5.73 0.67 11.97
N ILE A 105 5.98 1.72 11.19
CA ILE A 105 5.36 3.03 11.39
C ILE A 105 3.86 2.97 11.12
N VAL A 106 3.46 2.34 10.01
CA VAL A 106 2.04 2.19 9.63
C VAL A 106 1.27 1.44 10.72
N THR A 107 1.79 0.30 11.19
CA THR A 107 1.13 -0.50 12.24
C THR A 107 0.99 0.28 13.54
N ALA A 108 2.04 0.98 13.98
CA ALA A 108 1.99 1.77 15.21
C ALA A 108 0.92 2.86 15.15
N ILE A 109 0.84 3.59 14.03
CA ILE A 109 -0.17 4.64 13.84
C ILE A 109 -1.57 4.02 13.73
N TYR A 110 -1.73 2.91 13.00
CA TYR A 110 -3.02 2.22 12.86
C TYR A 110 -3.60 1.82 14.21
N ILE A 111 -2.77 1.17 15.05
CA ILE A 111 -3.17 0.80 16.42
C ILE A 111 -3.53 2.04 17.25
N ALA A 112 -2.71 3.10 17.17
CA ALA A 112 -2.95 4.31 17.95
C ALA A 112 -4.19 5.11 17.50
N THR A 113 -4.63 4.96 16.25
CA THR A 113 -5.72 5.75 15.64
C THR A 113 -6.97 4.93 15.33
N GLY A 114 -7.02 3.67 15.75
CA GLY A 114 -8.21 2.81 15.64
C GLY A 114 -8.53 2.35 14.21
N GLN A 115 -7.50 2.09 13.41
CA GLN A 115 -7.65 1.43 12.10
C GLN A 115 -7.77 -0.10 12.27
#